data_AF-A0A4R6SVH2-F1
#
_entry.id   AF-A0A4R6SVH2-F1
#
_cell.length_a   1.000
_cell.length_b   1.000
_cell.length_c   1.000
_cell.angle_alpha   90.00
_cell.angle_beta   90.00
_cell.angle_gamma   90.00
#
_symmetry.space_group_name_H-M   'P 1'
#
loop_
_entity.id
_entity.type
_entity.pdbx_description
1 polymer ?
#
loop_
_entity_poly.entity_id
_entity_poly.type
_entity_poly.pdbx_seq_one_letter_code
_entity_poly.pdbx_strand_id
1 'polypeptide(L)'
;MNHLVSKSLGTGFLISLFALSANAQKIEEQQLKQQVNKVPNAVQRLNSLKPITFKYDTQTFKHLKLPATLQYGFLSPDVKSVFPELVYEASRFYDGGKNESKIAKYDAVETESLIPVLVAAIQEQQEAIEQLKKEVQLLKTQAK
;
A
#
# COMPACT_ATOMS: atom_id res chain seq x y z
N MET A 1 0.15 70.07 49.56
CA MET A 1 -1.08 70.31 48.77
C MET A 1 -1.33 69.07 47.93
N ASN A 2 -2.07 68.11 48.50
CA ASN A 2 -3.50 67.86 48.26
C ASN A 2 -3.67 66.86 47.10
N HIS A 3 -3.74 65.58 47.45
CA HIS A 3 -4.97 64.78 47.57
C HIS A 3 -5.37 64.17 46.23
N LEU A 4 -5.32 62.84 46.13
CA LEU A 4 -6.47 62.02 45.71
C LEU A 4 -6.15 60.53 45.88
N VAL A 5 -6.75 59.97 46.92
CA VAL A 5 -7.01 58.54 47.07
C VAL A 5 -8.17 58.19 46.14
N SER A 6 -8.06 57.14 45.32
CA SER A 6 -9.22 56.44 44.78
C SER A 6 -9.14 54.95 45.10
N LYS A 7 -10.20 54.46 45.74
CA LYS A 7 -10.42 53.11 46.25
C LYS A 7 -10.84 52.13 45.14
N SER A 8 -10.50 50.86 45.35
CA SER A 8 -11.15 49.64 44.79
C SER A 8 -11.06 49.48 43.26
N LEU A 9 -11.02 48.30 42.67
CA LEU A 9 -11.63 47.02 43.02
C LEU A 9 -10.85 45.96 42.22
N GLY A 10 -10.39 44.89 42.87
CA GLY A 10 -9.73 43.80 42.18
C GLY A 10 -10.68 43.15 41.16
N THR A 11 -10.37 43.28 39.88
CA THR A 11 -11.04 42.51 38.82
C THR A 11 -10.23 41.24 38.60
N GLY A 12 -10.59 40.20 39.35
CA GLY A 12 -10.07 38.85 39.12
C GLY A 12 -10.36 38.42 37.68
N PHE A 13 -9.32 38.07 36.94
CA PHE A 13 -9.42 37.46 35.63
C PHE A 13 -9.84 36.00 35.84
N LEU A 14 -11.14 35.71 35.86
CA LEU A 14 -11.64 34.35 35.84
C LEU A 14 -11.43 33.78 34.44
N ILE A 15 -10.29 33.11 34.24
CA ILE A 15 -10.10 32.19 33.11
C ILE A 15 -11.02 31.00 33.40
N SER A 16 -12.23 31.01 32.85
CA SER A 16 -13.05 29.80 32.78
C SER A 16 -12.33 28.82 31.86
N LEU A 17 -11.64 27.85 32.47
CA LEU A 17 -11.00 26.77 31.76
C LEU A 17 -12.10 25.86 31.19
N PHE A 18 -12.52 26.11 29.94
CA PHE A 18 -13.35 25.16 29.21
C PHE A 18 -12.51 23.90 28.96
N ALA A 19 -12.80 22.83 29.71
CA ALA A 19 -12.24 21.52 29.41
C ALA A 19 -12.86 21.03 28.08
N LEU A 20 -12.09 21.10 26.99
CA LEU A 20 -12.41 20.40 25.76
C LEU A 20 -12.23 18.90 26.02
N SER A 21 -13.32 18.18 26.29
CA SER A 21 -13.31 16.72 26.29
C SER A 21 -13.29 16.22 24.84
N ALA A 22 -12.11 15.83 24.36
CA ALA A 22 -12.00 15.10 23.10
C ALA A 22 -12.43 13.64 23.32
N ASN A 23 -13.58 13.26 22.78
CA ASN A 23 -13.99 11.85 22.71
C ASN A 23 -13.28 11.19 21.52
N ALA A 24 -12.23 10.41 21.78
CA ALA A 24 -11.59 9.60 20.76
C ALA A 24 -12.44 8.35 20.49
N GLN A 25 -13.07 8.28 19.32
CA GLN A 25 -13.78 7.07 18.89
C GLN A 25 -12.79 6.06 18.31
N LYS A 26 -12.73 4.87 18.91
CA LYS A 26 -12.01 3.73 18.33
C LYS A 26 -12.87 3.13 17.21
N ILE A 27 -12.36 3.15 15.98
CA ILE A 27 -12.98 2.46 14.85
C ILE A 27 -12.29 1.11 14.70
N GLU A 28 -13.08 0.04 14.58
CA GLU A 28 -12.53 -1.29 14.29
C GLU A 28 -12.14 -1.40 12.83
N GLU A 29 -11.00 -2.02 12.57
CA GLU A 29 -10.44 -2.16 11.23
C GLU A 29 -11.42 -2.82 10.24
N GLN A 30 -12.18 -3.81 10.71
CA GLN A 30 -13.20 -4.49 9.89
C GLN A 30 -14.31 -3.54 9.42
N GLN A 31 -14.61 -2.49 10.19
CA GLN A 31 -15.62 -1.49 9.82
C GLN A 31 -15.13 -0.55 8.70
N LEU A 32 -13.82 -0.47 8.49
CA LEU A 32 -13.21 0.33 7.42
C LEU A 32 -13.21 -0.39 6.06
N LYS A 33 -13.49 -1.69 6.03
CA LYS A 33 -13.46 -2.52 4.83
C LYS A 33 -14.87 -2.85 4.35
N GLN A 34 -15.07 -2.76 3.04
CA GLN A 34 -16.30 -3.21 2.37
C GLN A 34 -15.95 -4.29 1.35
N GLN A 35 -16.92 -5.14 1.02
CA GLN A 35 -16.77 -6.19 -0.01
C GLN A 35 -15.58 -7.14 0.25
N VAL A 36 -15.41 -7.56 1.50
CA VAL A 36 -14.34 -8.50 1.91
C VAL A 36 -14.61 -9.88 1.34
N ASN A 37 -13.83 -10.27 0.34
CA ASN A 37 -13.93 -11.56 -0.34
C ASN A 37 -12.58 -12.29 -0.36
N LYS A 38 -12.61 -13.61 -0.55
CA LYS A 38 -11.39 -14.39 -0.84
C LYS A 38 -10.81 -13.94 -2.17
N VAL A 39 -9.49 -14.05 -2.33
CA VAL A 39 -8.81 -13.84 -3.62
C VAL A 39 -9.06 -15.08 -4.49
N PRO A 40 -9.77 -14.96 -5.64
CA PRO A 40 -10.06 -16.10 -6.48
C PRO A 40 -8.97 -16.31 -7.55
N ASN A 41 -8.79 -17.57 -7.97
CA ASN A 41 -7.92 -17.96 -9.09
C ASN A 41 -6.48 -17.43 -8.95
N ALA A 42 -5.97 -17.39 -7.73
CA ALA A 42 -4.70 -16.78 -7.40
C ALA A 42 -3.54 -17.46 -8.14
N VAL A 43 -3.53 -18.79 -8.21
CA VAL A 43 -2.51 -19.55 -8.96
C VAL A 43 -2.54 -19.20 -10.45
N GLN A 44 -3.72 -19.19 -11.07
CA GLN A 44 -3.87 -18.89 -12.48
C GLN A 44 -3.38 -17.48 -12.82
N ARG A 45 -3.79 -16.48 -12.01
CA ARG A 45 -3.39 -15.08 -12.24
C ARG A 45 -1.89 -14.90 -12.07
N LEU A 46 -1.29 -15.46 -11.02
CA LEU A 46 0.16 -15.35 -10.79
C LEU A 46 0.98 -16.06 -11.87
N ASN A 47 0.52 -17.22 -12.37
CA ASN A 47 1.18 -17.92 -13.47
C ASN A 47 1.17 -17.11 -14.79
N SER A 48 0.26 -16.14 -14.91
CA SER A 48 0.19 -15.24 -16.07
C SER A 48 1.18 -14.07 -15.97
N LEU A 49 1.76 -13.83 -14.78
CA LEU A 49 2.76 -12.78 -14.59
C LEU A 49 4.14 -13.24 -15.08
N LYS A 50 4.95 -12.27 -15.48
CA LYS A 50 6.34 -12.48 -15.93
C LYS A 50 7.29 -11.71 -15.01
N PRO A 51 7.79 -12.34 -13.92
CA PRO A 51 8.83 -11.75 -13.11
C PRO A 51 10.09 -11.50 -13.94
N ILE A 52 10.69 -10.33 -13.79
CA ILE A 52 11.91 -9.95 -14.47
C ILE A 52 12.94 -9.39 -13.48
N THR A 53 14.19 -9.34 -13.93
CA THR A 53 15.20 -8.49 -13.30
C THR A 53 15.49 -7.30 -14.20
N PHE A 54 15.79 -6.15 -13.61
CA PHE A 54 16.08 -4.94 -14.37
C PHE A 54 17.02 -4.01 -13.60
N LYS A 55 17.58 -3.04 -14.32
CA LYS A 55 18.30 -1.90 -13.73
C LYS A 55 17.67 -0.62 -14.27
N TYR A 56 17.55 0.39 -13.44
CA TYR A 56 17.08 1.70 -13.91
C TYR A 56 18.15 2.38 -14.76
N ASP A 57 17.72 3.07 -15.82
CA ASP A 57 18.59 3.97 -16.57
C ASP A 57 18.83 5.26 -15.78
N THR A 58 19.72 5.15 -14.81
CA THR A 58 20.13 6.26 -13.95
C THR A 58 20.98 7.30 -14.69
N GLN A 59 21.47 7.01 -15.90
CA GLN A 59 22.26 7.96 -16.68
C GLN A 59 21.37 8.94 -17.44
N THR A 60 20.30 8.44 -18.07
CA THR A 60 19.31 9.28 -18.75
C THR A 60 18.41 9.99 -17.74
N PHE A 61 18.00 9.32 -16.66
CA PHE A 61 17.02 9.82 -15.69
C PHE A 61 17.62 10.17 -14.32
N LYS A 62 18.81 10.81 -14.29
CA LYS A 62 19.54 11.20 -13.05
C LYS A 62 18.66 11.93 -12.02
N HIS A 63 17.78 12.79 -12.49
CA HIS A 63 16.89 13.62 -11.66
C HIS A 63 15.88 12.80 -10.85
N LEU A 64 15.59 11.56 -11.25
CA LEU A 64 14.67 10.67 -10.54
C LEU A 64 15.31 9.95 -9.34
N LYS A 65 16.64 10.04 -9.17
CA LYS A 65 17.39 9.42 -8.05
C LYS A 65 17.04 7.94 -7.85
N LEU A 66 16.88 7.21 -8.95
CA LEU A 66 16.52 5.80 -8.94
C LEU A 66 17.70 4.93 -8.47
N PRO A 67 17.44 3.76 -7.85
CA PRO A 67 18.50 2.87 -7.41
C PRO A 67 19.28 2.32 -8.62
N ALA A 68 20.61 2.35 -8.53
CA ALA A 68 21.49 1.84 -9.59
C ALA A 68 21.72 0.32 -9.53
N THR A 69 21.25 -0.33 -8.47
CA THR A 69 21.41 -1.77 -8.24
C THR A 69 20.41 -2.59 -9.05
N LEU A 70 20.71 -3.88 -9.24
CA LEU A 70 19.78 -4.83 -9.85
C LEU A 70 18.50 -4.94 -9.00
N GLN A 71 17.35 -4.85 -9.66
CA GLN A 71 16.03 -4.96 -9.06
C GLN A 71 15.31 -6.21 -9.60
N TYR A 72 14.35 -6.69 -8.83
CA TYR A 72 13.36 -7.68 -9.24
C TYR A 72 12.00 -6.97 -9.34
N GLY A 73 11.19 -7.34 -10.32
CA GLY A 73 9.85 -6.78 -10.46
C GLY A 73 9.20 -7.22 -11.75
N PHE A 74 8.40 -6.33 -12.33
CA PHE A 74 7.57 -6.61 -13.49
C PHE A 74 7.55 -5.43 -14.46
N LEU A 75 7.24 -5.70 -15.72
CA LEU A 75 6.85 -4.65 -16.66
C LEU A 75 5.40 -4.24 -16.40
N SER A 76 5.12 -2.94 -16.31
CA SER A 76 3.77 -2.44 -16.03
C SER A 76 2.71 -2.94 -17.03
N PRO A 77 2.95 -3.07 -18.35
CA PRO A 77 1.92 -3.56 -19.26
C PRO A 77 1.55 -5.03 -19.03
N ASP A 78 2.53 -5.88 -18.70
CA ASP A 78 2.29 -7.29 -18.39
C ASP A 78 1.42 -7.41 -17.12
N VAL A 79 1.73 -6.64 -16.06
CA VAL A 79 0.91 -6.62 -14.84
C VAL A 79 -0.47 -6.06 -15.12
N LYS A 80 -0.58 -4.96 -15.86
CA LYS A 80 -1.86 -4.31 -16.16
C LYS A 80 -2.86 -5.24 -16.86
N SER A 81 -2.36 -6.20 -17.64
CA SER A 81 -3.19 -7.21 -18.30
C SER A 81 -3.83 -8.23 -17.34
N VAL A 82 -3.27 -8.42 -16.14
CA VAL A 82 -3.71 -9.43 -15.15
C VAL A 82 -4.26 -8.81 -13.87
N PHE A 83 -3.62 -7.74 -13.39
CA PHE A 83 -3.93 -6.97 -12.19
C PHE A 83 -3.90 -5.47 -12.53
N PRO A 84 -4.88 -4.95 -13.31
CA PRO A 84 -4.95 -3.54 -13.65
C PRO A 84 -4.96 -2.63 -12.41
N GLU A 85 -5.52 -3.10 -11.30
CA GLU A 85 -5.59 -2.42 -10.00
C GLU A 85 -4.21 -2.21 -9.34
N LEU A 86 -3.17 -2.93 -9.77
CA LEU A 86 -1.82 -2.84 -9.22
C LEU A 86 -0.90 -1.93 -10.04
N VAL A 87 -1.41 -1.30 -11.11
CA VAL A 87 -0.62 -0.37 -11.92
C VAL A 87 -1.17 1.04 -11.74
N TYR A 88 -0.31 1.96 -11.33
CA TYR A 88 -0.68 3.35 -11.07
C TYR A 88 0.33 4.33 -11.68
N GLU A 89 -0.10 5.57 -11.94
CA GLU A 89 0.79 6.63 -12.40
C GLU A 89 1.55 7.22 -11.21
N ALA A 90 2.86 6.98 -11.16
CA ALA A 90 3.74 7.64 -10.21
C ALA A 90 4.10 9.04 -10.71
N SER A 91 4.01 10.03 -9.82
CA SER A 91 4.52 11.38 -10.05
C SER A 91 5.76 11.63 -9.20
N ARG A 92 6.78 12.26 -9.79
CA ARG A 92 8.01 12.69 -9.09
C ARG A 92 8.35 14.11 -9.47
N PHE A 93 8.39 14.98 -8.45
CA PHE A 93 8.87 16.34 -8.58
C PHE A 93 10.40 16.34 -8.64
N TYR A 94 10.96 17.16 -9.53
CA TYR A 94 12.38 17.40 -9.61
C TYR A 94 12.66 18.84 -10.03
N ASP A 95 13.84 19.33 -9.68
CA ASP A 95 14.29 20.67 -10.03
C ASP A 95 14.57 20.76 -11.55
N GLY A 96 13.87 21.66 -12.22
CA GLY A 96 14.02 21.95 -13.64
C GLY A 96 15.11 22.99 -13.95
N GLY A 97 15.72 23.58 -12.91
CA GLY A 97 16.62 24.72 -12.96
C GLY A 97 15.89 26.06 -12.93
N LYS A 98 16.62 27.16 -12.65
CA LYS A 98 16.11 28.55 -12.68
C LYS A 98 14.79 28.76 -11.89
N ASN A 99 14.66 28.15 -10.72
CA ASN A 99 13.45 28.19 -9.88
C ASN A 99 12.21 27.53 -10.50
N GLU A 100 12.37 26.67 -11.51
CA GLU A 100 11.28 25.88 -12.09
C GLU A 100 11.22 24.49 -11.47
N SER A 101 10.02 24.03 -11.11
CA SER A 101 9.77 22.65 -10.69
C SER A 101 9.11 21.88 -11.83
N LYS A 102 9.62 20.67 -12.10
CA LYS A 102 9.09 19.78 -13.14
C LYS A 102 8.55 18.51 -12.51
N ILE A 103 7.61 17.86 -13.21
CA ILE A 103 7.00 16.60 -12.78
C ILE A 103 7.31 15.55 -13.84
N ALA A 104 7.94 14.46 -13.42
CA ALA A 104 8.01 13.23 -14.21
C ALA A 104 6.84 12.32 -13.84
N LYS A 105 6.17 11.77 -14.84
CA LYS A 105 5.07 10.83 -14.71
C LYS A 105 5.42 9.53 -15.41
N TYR A 106 5.21 8.41 -14.74
CA TYR A 106 5.46 7.08 -15.30
C TYR A 106 4.62 6.01 -14.60
N ASP A 107 4.31 4.93 -15.30
CA ASP A 107 3.62 3.79 -14.70
C ASP A 107 4.52 3.08 -13.69
N ALA A 108 3.96 2.77 -12.53
CA ALA A 108 4.58 1.99 -11.47
C ALA A 108 3.69 0.81 -11.09
N VAL A 109 4.31 -0.25 -10.55
CA VAL A 109 3.64 -1.47 -10.11
C VAL A 109 3.64 -1.54 -8.59
N GLU A 110 2.45 -1.66 -7.99
CA GLU A 110 2.26 -1.90 -6.57
C GLU A 110 2.52 -3.36 -6.22
N THR A 111 3.79 -3.69 -6.00
CA THR A 111 4.23 -5.08 -5.84
C THR A 111 3.85 -5.65 -4.47
N GLU A 112 3.74 -4.84 -3.43
CA GLU A 112 3.45 -5.31 -2.07
C GLU A 112 2.06 -5.94 -1.98
N SER A 113 1.12 -5.42 -2.77
CA SER A 113 -0.25 -5.95 -2.86
C SER A 113 -0.33 -7.36 -3.48
N LEU A 114 0.75 -7.87 -4.10
CA LEU A 114 0.82 -9.26 -4.55
C LEU A 114 1.04 -10.25 -3.39
N ILE A 115 1.52 -9.82 -2.22
CA ILE A 115 1.76 -10.69 -1.06
C ILE A 115 0.51 -11.49 -0.66
N PRO A 116 -0.67 -10.89 -0.41
CA PRO A 116 -1.87 -11.66 -0.10
C PRO A 116 -2.33 -12.56 -1.25
N VAL A 117 -2.04 -12.21 -2.51
CA VAL A 117 -2.32 -13.06 -3.68
C VAL A 117 -1.42 -14.29 -3.68
N LEU A 118 -0.13 -14.14 -3.37
CA LEU A 118 0.80 -15.26 -3.19
C LEU A 118 0.34 -16.21 -2.08
N VAL A 119 -0.13 -15.67 -0.95
CA VAL A 119 -0.68 -16.48 0.15
C VAL A 119 -1.89 -17.28 -0.32
N ALA A 120 -2.83 -16.65 -1.03
CA ALA A 120 -4.00 -17.34 -1.59
C ALA A 120 -3.60 -18.44 -2.59
N ALA A 121 -2.59 -18.21 -3.42
CA ALA A 121 -2.11 -19.21 -4.37
C ALA A 121 -1.46 -20.41 -3.68
N ILE A 122 -0.73 -20.19 -2.59
CA ILE A 122 -0.17 -21.29 -1.77
C ILE A 122 -1.31 -22.11 -1.16
N GLN A 123 -2.39 -21.46 -0.70
CA GLN A 123 -3.57 -22.15 -0.18
C GLN A 123 -4.28 -22.98 -1.26
N GLU A 124 -4.53 -22.41 -2.44
CA GLU A 124 -5.09 -23.12 -3.60
C GLU A 124 -4.22 -24.33 -4.00
N GLN A 125 -2.89 -24.16 -4.03
CA GLN A 125 -1.96 -25.26 -4.30
C GLN A 125 -2.02 -26.36 -3.23
N GLN A 126 -2.13 -25.98 -1.95
CA GLN A 126 -2.24 -26.95 -0.84
C GLN A 126 -3.54 -27.77 -0.94
N GLU A 127 -4.66 -27.13 -1.27
CA GLU A 127 -5.94 -27.83 -1.50
C GLU A 127 -5.82 -28.83 -2.67
N ALA A 128 -5.21 -28.43 -3.78
CA ALA A 128 -4.96 -29.32 -4.92
C ALA A 128 -4.06 -30.51 -4.56
N ILE A 129 -3.00 -30.28 -3.77
CA ILE A 129 -2.11 -31.34 -3.29
C ILE A 129 -2.86 -32.35 -2.42
N GLU A 130 -3.75 -31.89 -1.54
CA GLU A 130 -4.55 -32.76 -0.69
C GLU A 130 -5.55 -33.61 -1.47
N GLN A 131 -6.17 -33.02 -2.51
CA GLN A 131 -7.05 -33.75 -3.42
C GLN A 131 -6.27 -34.84 -4.18
N LEU A 132 -5.12 -34.50 -4.76
CA LEU A 132 -4.25 -35.46 -5.46
C LEU A 132 -3.78 -36.60 -4.55
N LYS A 133 -3.42 -36.30 -3.29
CA LYS A 133 -3.04 -37.33 -2.30
C LYS A 133 -4.18 -38.31 -2.03
N LYS A 134 -5.43 -37.84 -1.93
CA LYS A 134 -6.61 -38.69 -1.73
C LYS A 134 -6.85 -39.58 -2.94
N GLU A 135 -6.76 -39.02 -4.14
CA GLU A 135 -6.93 -39.78 -5.38
C GLU A 135 -5.87 -40.88 -5.53
N VAL A 136 -4.60 -40.54 -5.30
CA VAL A 136 -3.50 -41.52 -5.31
C VAL A 136 -3.74 -42.64 -4.30
N GLN A 137 -4.27 -42.32 -3.11
CA GLN A 137 -4.58 -43.34 -2.11
C GLN A 137 -5.73 -44.27 -2.57
N LEU A 138 -6.78 -43.70 -3.18
CA LEU A 138 -7.90 -44.46 -3.72
C LEU A 138 -7.42 -45.42 -4.83
N LEU A 139 -6.64 -44.92 -5.77
CA LEU A 139 -6.08 -45.72 -6.87
C LEU A 139 -5.19 -46.86 -6.33
N LYS A 140 -4.37 -46.60 -5.31
CA LYS A 140 -3.56 -47.64 -4.64
C LYS A 140 -4.40 -48.70 -3.96
N THR A 141 -5.57 -48.36 -3.41
CA THR A 141 -6.48 -49.34 -2.81
C THR A 141 -7.23 -50.15 -3.85
N GLN A 142 -7.53 -49.60 -5.02
CA GLN A 142 -8.22 -50.30 -6.12
C GLN A 142 -7.30 -51.22 -6.92
N ALA A 143 -5.99 -50.93 -6.93
CA ALA A 143 -4.97 -51.74 -7.59
C ALA A 143 -4.48 -52.93 -6.75
N LYS A 144 -4.99 -53.10 -5.52
CA LYS A 144 -4.76 -54.26 -4.66
C LYS A 144 -5.95 -55.21 -4.73
#